data_AF-A0A1H3PIA1-F1
#
_entry.id   AF-A0A1H3PIA1-F1
#
_cell.length_a   1.000
_cell.length_b   1.000
_cell.length_c   1.000
_cell.angle_alpha   90.00
_cell.angle_beta   90.00
_cell.angle_gamma   90.00
#
_symmetry.space_group_name_H-M   'P 1'
#
loop_
_entity.id
_entity.type
_entity.pdbx_description
1 polymer ?
#
loop_
_entity_poly.entity_id
_entity_poly.type
_entity_poly.pdbx_seq_one_letter_code
_entity_poly.pdbx_strand_id
1 'polypeptide(L)'
;MARRGKKLGDELREQIKAHYASCGNANETARRFCVSWSTVKKIVAANPDSFHKLREQKKKEHIEKAWSVIHAYTDHVGNPELIQKTNARDSAIVIGTIWDKLNREIELAYKGQEIELKRKELEQKNKASETPNVKIYLDALQGEVKGTFDE
;
A
#
# COMPACT_ATOMS: atom_id res chain seq x y z
N MET A 1 6.51 37.28 -2.24
CA MET A 1 7.53 37.02 -3.28
C MET A 1 8.85 36.65 -2.61
N ALA A 2 9.48 35.53 -3.00
CA ALA A 2 10.76 35.10 -2.45
C ALA A 2 11.88 36.09 -2.85
N ARG A 3 12.62 36.62 -1.88
CA ARG A 3 13.71 37.59 -2.09
C ARG A 3 14.91 36.89 -2.75
N ARG A 4 14.93 36.83 -4.08
CA ARG A 4 16.01 36.24 -4.88
C ARG A 4 17.32 36.97 -4.55
N GLY A 5 18.36 36.23 -4.16
CA GLY A 5 19.71 36.76 -3.92
C GLY A 5 20.03 37.26 -2.51
N LYS A 6 19.10 37.26 -1.55
CA LYS A 6 19.43 37.59 -0.14
C LYS A 6 19.92 36.35 0.61
N LYS A 7 21.03 36.51 1.34
CA LYS A 7 21.57 35.47 2.24
C LYS A 7 20.52 35.17 3.31
N LEU A 8 20.09 33.92 3.40
CA LEU A 8 19.22 33.46 4.49
C LEU A 8 19.98 33.57 5.81
N GLY A 9 19.35 34.12 6.84
CA GLY A 9 19.88 34.07 8.20
C GLY A 9 20.08 32.64 8.66
N ASP A 10 21.09 32.41 9.49
CA ASP A 10 21.45 31.05 9.92
C ASP A 10 20.33 30.41 10.77
N GLU A 11 19.64 31.20 11.60
CA GLU A 11 18.46 30.76 12.35
C GLU A 11 17.35 30.20 11.43
N LEU A 12 17.04 30.90 10.33
CA LEU A 12 16.03 30.46 9.38
C LEU A 12 16.47 29.18 8.64
N ARG A 13 17.78 28.98 8.39
CA ARG A 13 18.27 27.72 7.83
C ARG A 13 18.08 26.57 8.81
N GLU A 14 18.35 26.77 10.10
CA GLU A 14 18.12 25.75 11.12
C GLU A 14 16.63 25.41 11.28
N GLN A 15 15.74 26.40 11.20
CA GLN A 15 14.29 26.16 11.22
C GLN A 15 13.81 25.35 9.99
N ILE A 16 14.30 25.69 8.79
CA ILE A 16 14.00 24.93 7.56
C ILE A 16 14.48 23.48 7.68
N LYS A 17 15.68 23.27 8.22
CA LYS A 17 16.26 21.95 8.49
C LYS A 17 15.39 21.15 9.45
N ALA A 18 15.07 21.72 10.61
CA ALA A 18 14.26 21.06 11.64
C ALA A 18 12.87 20.69 11.12
N HIS A 19 12.22 21.59 10.39
CA HIS A 19 10.92 21.32 9.80
C HIS A 19 10.98 20.23 8.74
N TYR A 20 11.93 20.31 7.80
CA TYR A 20 12.11 19.26 6.79
C TYR A 20 12.40 17.90 7.42
N ALA A 21 13.17 17.86 8.52
CA ALA A 21 13.45 16.63 9.24
C ALA A 21 12.18 16.01 9.87
N SER A 22 11.21 16.84 10.27
CA SER A 22 9.96 16.37 10.84
C SER A 22 9.00 15.78 9.78
N CYS A 23 8.81 16.46 8.64
CA CYS A 23 7.82 16.07 7.64
C CYS A 23 8.38 15.31 6.43
N GLY A 24 9.68 15.41 6.16
CA GLY A 24 10.33 14.85 4.97
C GLY A 24 9.93 15.48 3.63
N ASN A 25 9.07 16.51 3.65
CA ASN A 25 8.48 17.10 2.46
C ASN A 25 9.09 18.49 2.15
N ALA A 26 9.86 18.56 1.06
CA ALA A 26 10.52 19.79 0.64
C ALA A 26 9.53 20.84 0.08
N ASN A 27 8.42 20.42 -0.54
CA ASN A 27 7.40 21.34 -1.06
C ASN A 27 6.64 22.02 0.08
N GLU A 28 6.25 21.24 1.08
CA GLU A 28 5.58 21.76 2.27
C GLU A 28 6.48 22.71 3.05
N THR A 29 7.73 22.32 3.27
CA THR A 29 8.73 23.16 3.93
C THR A 29 8.97 24.46 3.15
N ALA A 30 9.07 24.40 1.83
CA ALA A 30 9.23 25.58 0.98
C ALA A 30 8.05 26.56 1.11
N ARG A 31 6.81 26.04 1.13
CA ARG A 31 5.60 26.84 1.34
C ARG A 31 5.58 27.48 2.72
N ARG A 32 5.91 26.72 3.77
CA ARG A 32 5.89 27.20 5.17
C ARG A 32 6.85 28.34 5.43
N PHE A 33 8.07 28.27 4.88
CA PHE A 33 9.10 29.29 5.08
C PHE A 33 9.21 30.29 3.93
N CYS A 34 8.27 30.25 2.97
CA CYS A 34 8.26 31.14 1.81
C CYS A 34 9.59 31.16 1.02
N VAL A 35 10.27 30.02 0.96
CA VAL A 35 11.54 29.84 0.22
C VAL A 35 11.30 29.00 -1.03
N SER A 36 12.21 29.09 -1.99
CA SER A 36 12.11 28.23 -3.17
C SER A 36 12.42 26.78 -2.81
N TRP A 37 11.77 25.84 -3.49
CA TRP A 37 12.00 24.40 -3.29
C TRP A 37 13.48 24.02 -3.48
N SER A 38 14.16 24.62 -4.46
CA SER A 38 15.58 24.38 -4.72
C SER A 38 16.47 24.86 -3.57
N THR A 39 16.08 25.93 -2.87
CA THR A 39 16.76 26.41 -1.67
C THR A 39 16.66 25.39 -0.54
N VAL A 40 15.48 24.83 -0.29
CA VAL A 40 15.29 23.76 0.72
C VAL A 40 16.18 22.57 0.39
N LYS A 41 16.17 22.13 -0.88
CA LYS A 41 17.00 20.99 -1.32
C LYS A 41 18.50 21.22 -1.09
N LYS A 42 19.01 22.42 -1.38
CA LYS A 42 20.42 22.79 -1.12
C LYS A 42 20.76 22.75 0.37
N ILE A 43 19.88 23.26 1.23
CA ILE A 43 20.09 23.30 2.68
C ILE A 43 20.11 21.89 3.28
N VAL A 44 19.20 21.02 2.82
CA VAL A 44 19.10 19.63 3.28
C VAL A 44 20.28 18.78 2.80
N ALA A 45 20.66 18.91 1.53
CA ALA A 45 21.77 18.14 0.94
C ALA A 45 23.12 18.41 1.63
N ALA A 46 23.28 19.56 2.28
CA ALA A 46 24.49 19.91 3.01
C ALA A 46 24.65 19.13 4.33
N ASN A 47 23.62 18.47 4.87
CA ASN A 47 23.68 17.72 6.13
C ASN A 47 22.79 16.46 6.11
N PRO A 48 23.14 15.41 5.36
CA PRO A 48 22.26 14.25 5.17
C PRO A 48 22.06 13.37 6.42
N ASP A 49 23.10 13.21 7.25
CA ASP A 49 23.14 12.16 8.30
C ASP A 49 22.31 12.46 9.55
N SER A 50 22.27 13.72 10.01
CA SER A 50 21.55 14.09 11.23
C SER A 50 20.03 13.93 11.10
N PHE A 51 19.49 14.05 9.88
CA PHE A 51 18.05 13.97 9.63
C PHE A 51 17.53 12.55 9.47
N HIS A 52 18.38 11.57 9.18
CA HIS A 52 17.93 10.18 9.08
C HIS A 52 17.51 9.66 10.46
N LYS A 53 18.39 9.81 11.46
CA LYS A 53 18.11 9.38 12.84
C LYS A 53 16.89 10.07 13.43
N LEU A 54 16.76 11.40 13.23
CA LEU A 54 15.60 12.14 13.74
C LEU A 54 14.29 11.70 13.07
N ARG A 55 14.31 11.38 11.77
CA ARG A 55 13.13 10.85 11.06
C ARG A 55 12.73 9.48 11.58
N GLU A 56 13.68 8.58 11.80
CA GLU A 56 13.40 7.27 12.38
C GLU A 56 12.82 7.38 13.79
N GLN A 57 13.40 8.25 14.62
CA GLN A 57 12.89 8.52 15.96
C GLN A 57 11.46 9.08 15.91
N LYS A 58 11.18 10.07 15.07
CA LYS A 58 9.84 10.66 14.94
C LYS A 58 8.81 9.67 14.40
N LYS A 59 9.21 8.79 13.48
CA LYS A 59 8.36 7.69 13.01
C LYS A 59 8.02 6.74 14.16
N LYS A 60 9.00 6.34 14.98
CA LYS A 60 8.77 5.51 16.16
C LYS A 60 7.83 6.19 17.16
N GLU A 61 8.10 7.44 17.53
CA GLU A 61 7.23 8.23 18.43
C GLU A 61 5.80 8.35 17.89
N HIS A 62 5.63 8.52 16.58
CA HIS A 62 4.31 8.60 15.95
C HIS A 62 3.58 7.26 16.02
N ILE A 63 4.29 6.16 15.73
CA ILE A 63 3.76 4.79 15.84
C ILE A 63 3.35 4.50 17.28
N GLU A 64 4.20 4.83 18.26
CA GLU A 64 3.91 4.65 19.70
C GLU A 64 2.70 5.47 20.14
N LYS A 65 2.58 6.72 19.72
CA LYS A 65 1.39 7.54 19.99
C LYS A 65 0.13 6.96 19.36
N ALA A 66 0.21 6.51 18.11
CA ALA A 66 -0.91 5.86 17.43
C ALA A 66 -1.34 4.59 18.19
N TRP A 67 -0.39 3.75 18.60
CA TRP A 67 -0.66 2.58 19.42
C TRP A 67 -1.28 2.92 20.76
N SER A 68 -0.77 3.94 21.46
CA SER A 68 -1.34 4.38 22.74
C SER A 68 -2.80 4.81 22.60
N VAL A 69 -3.15 5.54 21.54
CA VAL A 69 -4.54 5.92 21.26
C VAL A 69 -5.40 4.69 20.95
N ILE A 70 -4.90 3.79 20.10
CA ILE A 70 -5.61 2.54 19.77
C ILE A 70 -5.89 1.74 21.05
N HIS A 71 -4.87 1.51 21.88
CA HIS A 71 -5.02 0.79 23.15
C HIS A 71 -6.04 1.46 24.07
N ALA A 72 -5.99 2.78 24.23
CA ALA A 72 -6.96 3.49 25.06
C ALA A 72 -8.41 3.28 24.59
N TYR A 73 -8.66 3.28 23.27
CA TYR A 73 -9.98 2.99 22.73
C TYR A 73 -10.35 1.51 22.85
N THR A 74 -9.41 0.59 22.64
CA THR A 74 -9.63 -0.85 22.82
C THR A 74 -10.01 -1.17 24.26
N ASP A 75 -9.29 -0.60 25.23
CA ASP A 75 -9.58 -0.77 26.66
C ASP A 75 -10.94 -0.17 27.04
N HIS A 76 -11.28 0.99 26.46
CA HIS A 76 -12.59 1.60 26.66
C HIS A 76 -13.73 0.71 26.15
N VAL A 77 -13.58 0.12 24.97
CA VAL A 77 -14.56 -0.82 24.38
C VAL A 77 -14.63 -2.13 25.19
N GLY A 78 -13.52 -2.55 25.78
CA GLY A 78 -13.44 -3.73 26.65
C GLY A 78 -14.04 -3.53 28.04
N ASN A 79 -14.45 -2.32 28.42
CA ASN A 79 -14.98 -2.05 29.75
C ASN A 79 -16.31 -2.80 29.99
N PRO A 80 -16.40 -3.67 31.02
CA PRO A 80 -17.59 -4.48 31.30
C PRO A 80 -18.87 -3.66 31.50
N GLU A 81 -18.78 -2.48 32.11
CA GLU A 81 -19.96 -1.62 32.29
C GLU A 81 -20.50 -1.10 30.96
N LEU A 82 -19.59 -0.77 30.04
CA LEU A 82 -19.97 -0.25 28.73
C LEU A 82 -20.60 -1.37 27.90
N ILE A 83 -20.03 -2.57 27.94
CA ILE A 83 -20.56 -3.76 27.27
C ILE A 83 -21.98 -4.07 27.76
N GLN A 84 -22.23 -3.98 29.08
CA GLN A 84 -23.56 -4.22 29.64
C GLN A 84 -24.58 -3.13 29.27
N LYS A 85 -24.14 -1.88 29.15
CA LYS A 85 -24.99 -0.74 28.78
C LYS A 85 -25.23 -0.62 27.26
N THR A 86 -24.36 -1.22 26.45
CA THR A 86 -24.40 -1.12 24.99
C THR A 86 -25.41 -2.10 24.42
N ASN A 87 -26.16 -1.69 23.38
CA ASN A 87 -27.12 -2.57 22.74
C ASN A 87 -26.40 -3.68 21.94
N ALA A 88 -27.09 -4.81 21.72
CA ALA A 88 -26.53 -5.96 21.01
C ALA A 88 -26.16 -5.65 19.54
N ARG A 89 -26.91 -4.78 18.85
CA ARG A 89 -26.67 -4.35 17.47
C ARG A 89 -25.35 -3.58 17.35
N ASP A 90 -25.12 -2.61 18.21
CA ASP A 90 -23.92 -1.76 18.20
C ASP A 90 -22.69 -2.60 18.55
N SER A 91 -22.83 -3.50 19.52
CA SER A 91 -21.80 -4.48 19.86
C SER A 91 -21.44 -5.36 18.65
N ALA A 92 -22.44 -5.85 17.90
CA ALA A 92 -22.23 -6.64 16.70
C ALA A 92 -21.53 -5.85 15.57
N ILE A 93 -21.86 -4.56 15.40
CA ILE A 93 -21.20 -3.70 14.40
C ILE A 93 -19.71 -3.52 14.74
N VAL A 94 -19.40 -3.22 16.00
CA VAL A 94 -18.02 -3.03 16.45
C VAL A 94 -17.21 -4.33 16.28
N ILE A 95 -17.74 -5.44 16.77
CA ILE A 95 -17.09 -6.76 16.66
C ILE A 95 -16.90 -7.15 15.19
N GLY A 96 -17.93 -7.00 14.36
CA GLY A 96 -17.85 -7.30 12.92
C GLY A 96 -16.80 -6.47 12.21
N THR A 97 -16.73 -5.17 12.51
CA THR A 97 -15.71 -4.28 11.95
C THR A 97 -14.29 -4.70 12.36
N ILE A 98 -14.08 -5.06 13.63
CA ILE A 98 -12.78 -5.54 14.12
C ILE A 98 -12.40 -6.84 13.42
N TRP A 99 -13.33 -7.80 13.33
CA TRP A 99 -13.12 -9.08 12.67
C TRP A 99 -12.75 -8.93 11.19
N ASP A 100 -13.48 -8.09 10.46
CA ASP A 100 -13.21 -7.79 9.05
C ASP A 100 -11.81 -7.21 8.84
N LYS A 101 -11.34 -6.34 9.75
CA LYS A 101 -10.02 -5.73 9.63
C LYS A 101 -8.90 -6.70 9.99
N LEU A 102 -9.07 -7.53 11.02
CA LEU A 102 -8.06 -8.51 11.44
C LEU A 102 -7.88 -9.63 10.42
N ASN A 103 -8.97 -10.11 9.81
CA ASN A 103 -8.93 -11.25 8.91
C ASN A 103 -8.73 -10.88 7.44
N ARG A 104 -8.62 -9.59 7.11
CA ARG A 104 -8.47 -9.13 5.73
C ARG A 104 -7.25 -9.76 5.02
N GLU A 105 -6.13 -9.88 5.71
CA GLU A 105 -4.91 -10.45 5.12
C GLU A 105 -5.05 -11.96 4.88
N ILE A 106 -5.70 -12.66 5.81
CA ILE A 106 -6.01 -14.08 5.70
C ILE A 106 -6.99 -14.32 4.54
N GLU A 107 -8.03 -13.49 4.42
CA GLU A 107 -8.99 -13.55 3.33
C GLU A 107 -8.33 -13.30 1.96
N LEU A 108 -7.42 -12.32 1.89
CA LEU A 108 -6.63 -12.04 0.68
C LEU A 108 -5.72 -13.22 0.31
N ALA A 109 -5.10 -13.86 1.30
CA ALA A 109 -4.26 -15.03 1.08
C ALA A 109 -5.08 -16.21 0.50
N TYR A 110 -6.25 -16.49 1.06
CA TYR A 110 -7.14 -17.53 0.54
C TYR A 110 -7.65 -17.23 -0.87
N LYS A 111 -8.03 -15.98 -1.16
CA LYS A 111 -8.41 -15.57 -2.53
C LYS A 111 -7.28 -15.74 -3.53
N GLY A 112 -6.04 -15.47 -3.11
CA GLY A 112 -4.84 -15.72 -3.92
C GLY A 112 -4.68 -17.20 -4.28
N GLN A 113 -4.81 -18.08 -3.29
CA GLN A 113 -4.75 -19.53 -3.50
C GLN A 113 -5.87 -20.03 -4.43
N GLU A 114 -7.08 -19.51 -4.27
CA GLU A 114 -8.22 -19.86 -5.13
C GLU A 114 -7.99 -19.45 -6.59
N ILE A 115 -7.46 -18.24 -6.82
CA ILE A 115 -7.10 -17.76 -8.18
C ILE A 115 -6.02 -18.66 -8.79
N GLU A 116 -5.02 -19.09 -8.01
CA GLU A 116 -3.95 -19.96 -8.50
C GLU A 116 -4.46 -21.36 -8.85
N LEU A 117 -5.37 -21.91 -8.05
CA LEU A 117 -6.03 -23.18 -8.35
C LEU A 117 -6.85 -23.09 -9.65
N LYS A 118 -7.69 -22.05 -9.79
CA LYS A 118 -8.45 -21.81 -11.04
C LYS A 118 -7.55 -21.63 -12.25
N ARG A 119 -6.40 -20.98 -12.09
CA ARG A 119 -5.41 -20.84 -13.16
C ARG A 119 -4.82 -22.20 -13.56
N LYS A 120 -4.48 -23.05 -12.60
CA LYS A 120 -4.00 -24.42 -12.87
C LYS A 120 -5.06 -25.29 -13.54
N GLU A 121 -6.33 -25.17 -13.12
CA GLU A 121 -7.45 -25.85 -13.79
C GLU A 121 -7.63 -25.40 -15.24
N LEU A 122 -7.52 -24.10 -15.52
CA LEU A 122 -7.58 -23.58 -16.89
C LEU A 122 -6.38 -24.02 -17.73
N GLU A 123 -5.18 -24.02 -17.16
CA GLU A 123 -3.96 -24.51 -17.85
C GLU A 123 -4.04 -26.02 -18.12
N GLN A 124 -4.64 -26.81 -17.23
CA GLN A 124 -4.90 -28.24 -17.45
C GLN A 124 -6.00 -28.46 -18.50
N LYS A 125 -7.07 -27.65 -18.50
CA LYS A 125 -8.12 -27.71 -19.54
C LYS A 125 -7.59 -27.30 -20.91
N ASN A 126 -6.66 -26.33 -20.97
CA ASN A 126 -6.02 -25.91 -22.22
C ASN A 126 -4.92 -26.88 -22.69
N LYS A 127 -4.33 -27.69 -21.79
CA LYS A 127 -3.41 -28.78 -22.14
C LYS A 127 -4.11 -30.11 -22.43
N ALA A 128 -5.35 -30.28 -21.99
CA ALA A 128 -6.18 -31.42 -22.38
C ALA A 128 -6.39 -31.32 -23.90
N SER A 129 -5.70 -32.21 -24.61
CA SER A 129 -5.69 -32.32 -26.07
C SER A 129 -7.09 -32.14 -26.65
N GLU A 130 -7.17 -31.38 -27.75
CA GLU A 130 -8.32 -31.34 -28.65
C GLU A 130 -8.97 -32.72 -28.70
N THR A 131 -10.26 -32.78 -28.36
CA THR A 131 -11.04 -34.02 -28.34
C THR A 131 -10.70 -34.85 -29.58
N PRO A 132 -10.49 -36.17 -29.47
CA PRO A 132 -10.01 -37.01 -30.56
C PRO A 132 -10.79 -36.84 -31.87
N ASN A 133 -12.09 -36.50 -31.79
CA ASN A 133 -12.90 -36.14 -32.95
C ASN A 133 -12.35 -34.96 -33.77
N VAL A 134 -11.89 -33.88 -33.14
CA VAL A 134 -11.38 -32.69 -33.87
C VAL A 134 -10.11 -33.02 -34.65
N LYS A 135 -9.24 -33.86 -34.09
CA LYS A 135 -8.02 -34.32 -34.76
C LYS A 135 -8.32 -35.22 -35.96
N ILE A 136 -9.32 -36.10 -35.84
CA ILE A 136 -9.82 -36.94 -36.95
C ILE A 136 -10.35 -36.06 -38.09
N TYR A 137 -11.10 -34.99 -37.79
CA TYR A 137 -11.60 -34.07 -38.82
C TYR A 137 -10.47 -33.25 -39.48
N LEU A 138 -9.47 -32.81 -38.71
CA LEU A 138 -8.32 -32.09 -39.24
C LEU A 138 -7.44 -32.98 -40.14
N ASP A 139 -7.22 -34.23 -39.75
CA ASP A 139 -6.47 -35.20 -40.55
C ASP A 139 -7.24 -35.58 -41.84
N ALA A 140 -8.57 -35.71 -41.77
CA ALA A 140 -9.41 -35.97 -42.95
C ALA A 140 -9.36 -34.81 -43.96
N LEU A 141 -9.45 -33.56 -43.48
CA LEU A 141 -9.34 -32.37 -44.33
C LEU A 141 -7.95 -32.25 -44.97
N GLN A 142 -6.87 -32.61 -44.26
CA GLN A 142 -5.52 -32.62 -44.83
C GLN A 142 -5.33 -33.74 -45.87
N GLY A 143 -5.99 -34.88 -45.71
CA GLY A 143 -6.00 -35.97 -46.68
C GLY A 143 -6.74 -35.61 -47.98
N GLU A 144 -7.91 -34.97 -47.88
CA GLU A 144 -8.70 -34.53 -49.03
C GLU A 144 -8.00 -33.43 -49.86
N VAL A 145 -7.27 -32.52 -49.20
CA VAL A 145 -6.51 -31.47 -49.89
C VAL A 145 -5.32 -32.05 -50.67
N LYS A 146 -4.70 -33.16 -50.23
CA LYS A 146 -3.63 -33.80 -51.01
C LYS A 146 -4.12 -34.50 -52.27
N GLY A 147 -5.35 -35.03 -52.26
CA GLY A 147 -5.93 -35.71 -53.43
C GLY A 147 -6.41 -34.77 -54.54
N THR A 148 -6.52 -33.47 -54.28
CA THR A 148 -7.07 -32.48 -55.24
C THR A 148 -6.01 -31.68 -55.99
N PHE A 149 -4.73 -31.81 -55.64
CA PHE A 149 -3.62 -31.11 -56.31
C PHE A 149 -2.64 -32.03 -57.06
N ASP A 150 -2.88 -33.35 -57.08
CA ASP A 150 -2.01 -34.35 -57.73
C ASP A 150 -2.69 -35.10 -58.91
N GLU A 151 -3.69 -34.48 -59.58
CA GLU A 151 -4.18 -34.90 -60.92
C GLU A 151 -3.99 -33.79 -61.97
#